data_AF-A0A2G1LIZ6-F1
#
_entry.id   AF-A0A2G1LIZ6-F1
#
_cell.length_a   1.000
_cell.length_b   1.000
_cell.length_c   1.000
_cell.angle_alpha   90.00
_cell.angle_beta   90.00
_cell.angle_gamma   90.00
#
_symmetry.space_group_name_H-M   'P 1'
#
loop_
_entity.id
_entity.type
_entity.pdbx_description
1 polymer ?
#
loop_
_entity_poly.entity_id
_entity_poly.type
_entity_poly.pdbx_seq_one_letter_code
_entity_poly.pdbx_strand_id
1 'polypeptide(L)'
;MADITQLPVMRASDAEAIGFARFNDVPTFPLDIPDGDFTISMKTTDGRRMTIFFGAYRRGAPPRFVDIQYHDNGTMISNANGGMSPTFDMFTIGRGGRIAYDSRKHPADDKPSITVILLGPDDSDQRDA
;
A
#
# COMPACT_ATOMS: atom_id res chain seq x y z
N MET A 1 13.97 -0.23 20.23
CA MET A 1 13.55 -0.76 18.92
C MET A 1 13.51 -2.27 19.09
N ALA A 2 12.41 -2.96 18.76
CA ALA A 2 12.38 -4.41 18.86
C ALA A 2 13.47 -5.01 17.97
N ASP A 3 14.19 -6.01 18.46
CA ASP A 3 15.19 -6.72 17.65
C ASP A 3 14.45 -7.48 16.54
N ILE A 4 14.79 -7.19 15.28
CA ILE A 4 14.14 -7.78 14.10
C ILE A 4 14.29 -9.31 14.07
N THR A 5 15.30 -9.86 14.75
CA THR A 5 15.51 -11.31 14.86
C THR A 5 14.48 -12.00 15.76
N GLN A 6 13.71 -11.23 16.55
CA GLN A 6 12.66 -11.73 17.44
C GLN A 6 11.27 -11.69 16.80
N LEU A 7 11.15 -11.20 15.56
CA LEU A 7 9.87 -11.18 14.87
C LEU A 7 9.46 -12.61 14.46
N PRO A 8 8.15 -12.92 14.47
CA PRO A 8 7.67 -14.18 13.91
C PRO A 8 8.03 -14.26 12.43
N VAL A 9 8.29 -15.47 11.94
CA VAL A 9 8.56 -15.74 10.53
C VAL A 9 7.26 -16.17 9.86
N MET A 10 6.82 -15.44 8.83
CA MET A 10 5.73 -15.91 7.96
C MET A 10 6.32 -16.88 6.94
N ARG A 11 5.92 -18.15 7.02
CA ARG A 11 6.41 -19.20 6.10
C ARG A 11 5.74 -19.06 4.73
N ALA A 12 6.40 -19.58 3.70
CA ALA A 12 5.88 -19.59 2.32
C ALA A 12 4.48 -20.21 2.22
N SER A 13 4.25 -21.30 2.96
CA SER A 13 2.96 -22.00 3.01
C SER A 13 1.84 -21.14 3.58
N ASP A 14 2.16 -20.35 4.61
CA ASP A 14 1.19 -19.52 5.31
C ASP A 14 0.82 -18.31 4.44
N ALA A 15 1.81 -17.72 3.77
CA ALA A 15 1.61 -16.69 2.76
C ALA A 15 0.76 -17.19 1.58
N GLU A 16 1.03 -18.37 1.04
CA GLU A 16 0.26 -18.94 -0.06
C GLU A 16 -1.19 -19.23 0.34
N ALA A 17 -1.42 -19.72 1.57
CA ALA A 17 -2.76 -19.99 2.09
C ALA A 17 -3.67 -18.75 2.15
N ILE A 18 -3.09 -17.55 2.29
CA ILE A 18 -3.82 -16.27 2.27
C ILE A 18 -3.75 -15.56 0.91
N GLY A 19 -3.26 -16.23 -0.14
CA GLY A 19 -3.20 -15.71 -1.51
C GLY A 19 -2.01 -14.77 -1.77
N PHE A 20 -1.00 -14.77 -0.91
CA PHE A 20 0.23 -13.98 -1.07
C PHE A 20 1.31 -14.77 -1.82
N ALA A 21 2.25 -14.07 -2.46
CA ALA A 21 3.26 -14.71 -3.31
C ALA A 21 4.23 -15.58 -2.50
N ARG A 22 4.85 -16.60 -3.12
CA ARG A 22 5.76 -17.55 -2.43
C ARG A 22 7.11 -16.99 -2.02
N PHE A 23 7.39 -15.69 -2.22
CA PHE A 23 8.64 -15.05 -1.83
C PHE A 23 8.80 -14.87 -0.31
N ASN A 24 8.04 -15.61 0.51
CA ASN A 24 7.98 -15.46 1.95
C ASN A 24 8.68 -16.62 2.67
N ASP A 25 9.65 -16.28 3.50
CA ASP A 25 10.21 -17.08 4.60
C ASP A 25 11.07 -16.11 5.44
N VAL A 26 10.44 -15.02 5.88
CA VAL A 26 11.13 -13.82 6.37
C VAL A 26 10.50 -13.30 7.67
N PRO A 27 11.28 -12.59 8.51
CA PRO A 27 10.75 -11.88 9.67
C PRO A 27 9.58 -10.97 9.27
N THR A 28 8.45 -11.13 9.96
CA THR A 28 7.21 -10.41 9.70
C THR A 28 6.85 -9.60 10.94
N PHE A 29 6.59 -8.31 10.77
CA PHE A 29 6.12 -7.45 11.86
C PHE A 29 4.58 -7.48 11.89
N PRO A 30 3.95 -8.27 12.76
CA PRO A 30 2.49 -8.23 12.89
C PRO A 30 2.09 -6.89 13.53
N LEU A 31 1.13 -6.22 12.93
CA LEU A 31 0.57 -4.99 13.47
C LEU A 31 -0.94 -5.01 13.33
N ASP A 32 -1.63 -4.95 14.47
CA ASP A 32 -3.05 -4.68 14.50
C ASP A 32 -3.27 -3.18 14.28
N ILE A 33 -4.07 -2.84 13.27
CA ILE A 33 -4.41 -1.45 12.98
C ILE A 33 -5.61 -1.06 13.85
N PRO A 34 -5.51 0.01 14.65
CA PRO A 34 -6.61 0.45 15.50
C PRO A 34 -7.75 1.05 14.68
N ASP A 35 -8.93 1.19 15.31
CA ASP A 35 -10.02 1.99 14.77
C ASP A 35 -9.61 3.47 14.61
N GLY A 36 -10.11 4.10 13.55
CA GLY A 36 -9.73 5.44 13.13
C GLY A 36 -8.56 5.44 12.15
N ASP A 37 -7.97 6.63 11.99
CA ASP A 37 -6.88 6.84 11.05
C ASP A 37 -5.55 6.42 11.67
N PHE A 38 -4.71 5.70 10.91
CA PHE A 38 -3.41 5.22 11.38
C PHE A 38 -2.36 5.25 10.26
N THR A 39 -1.13 5.64 10.59
CA THR A 39 -0.05 5.78 9.61
C THR A 39 1.16 4.94 10.01
N ILE A 40 1.68 4.18 9.05
CA ILE A 40 2.96 3.49 9.13
C ILE A 40 3.93 4.15 8.15
N SER A 41 5.13 4.49 8.60
CA SER A 41 6.21 4.95 7.74
C SER A 41 7.42 4.04 7.93
N MET A 42 8.00 3.59 6.83
CA MET A 42 9.19 2.74 6.83
C MET A 42 10.24 3.29 5.87
N LYS A 43 11.50 3.09 6.25
CA LYS A 43 12.67 3.50 5.47
C LYS A 43 13.65 2.33 5.38
N THR A 44 14.10 2.01 4.18
CA THR A 44 15.19 1.05 3.97
C THR A 44 16.51 1.63 4.48
N THR A 45 17.50 0.77 4.67
CA THR A 45 18.85 1.18 5.10
C THR A 45 19.53 2.10 4.07
N ASP A 46 19.23 1.93 2.78
CA ASP A 46 19.68 2.81 1.70
C ASP A 46 18.82 4.07 1.50
N GLY A 47 17.86 4.32 2.39
CA GLY A 47 17.17 5.60 2.51
C GLY A 47 15.83 5.71 1.81
N ARG A 48 15.43 4.70 1.02
CA ARG A 48 14.12 4.66 0.34
C ARG A 48 12.98 4.59 1.35
N ARG A 49 12.02 5.50 1.24
CA ARG A 49 10.90 5.68 2.16
C ARG A 49 9.58 5.37 1.46
N MET A 50 8.76 4.63 2.19
CA MET A 50 7.36 4.42 1.87
C MET A 50 6.52 4.93 3.04
N THR A 51 5.26 5.26 2.81
CA THR A 51 4.27 5.56 3.84
C THR A 51 2.96 4.89 3.46
N ILE A 52 2.34 4.24 4.44
CA ILE A 52 1.06 3.57 4.32
C ILE A 52 0.12 4.25 5.30
N PHE A 53 -0.97 4.80 4.80
CA PHE A 53 -2.03 5.39 5.59
C PHE A 53 -3.28 4.52 5.52
N PHE A 54 -3.82 4.17 6.68
CA PHE A 54 -5.07 3.46 6.85
C PHE A 54 -6.13 4.49 7.22
N GLY A 55 -7.09 4.71 6.33
CA GLY A 55 -8.09 5.77 6.47
C GLY A 55 -9.47 5.21 6.80
N ALA A 56 -10.18 5.88 7.71
CA ALA A 56 -11.58 5.60 8.01
C ALA A 56 -12.49 6.69 7.44
N TYR A 57 -13.58 6.31 6.76
CA TYR A 57 -14.57 7.27 6.28
C TYR A 57 -15.38 7.92 7.41
N ARG A 58 -15.41 7.29 8.59
CA ARG A 58 -16.07 7.80 9.80
C ARG A 58 -15.08 7.75 10.95
N ARG A 59 -15.04 8.84 11.75
CA ARG A 59 -14.13 8.94 12.90
C ARG A 59 -14.35 7.78 13.87
N GLY A 60 -13.26 7.08 14.20
CA GLY A 60 -13.27 5.97 15.16
C GLY A 60 -13.88 4.67 14.62
N ALA A 61 -14.14 4.56 13.32
CA ALA A 61 -14.50 3.30 12.67
C ALA A 61 -13.25 2.58 12.14
N PRO A 62 -13.31 1.28 11.85
CA PRO A 62 -12.22 0.57 11.19
C PRO A 62 -11.83 1.22 9.86
N PRO A 63 -10.54 1.18 9.48
CA PRO A 63 -10.09 1.63 8.16
C PRO A 63 -10.81 0.92 7.01
N ARG A 64 -11.07 1.65 5.92
CA ARG A 64 -11.78 1.15 4.72
C ARG A 64 -10.98 1.26 3.44
N PHE A 65 -9.91 2.04 3.45
CA PHE A 65 -8.98 2.17 2.35
C PHE A 65 -7.54 2.31 2.86
N VAL A 66 -6.60 2.03 1.97
CA VAL A 66 -5.17 2.15 2.24
C VAL A 66 -4.54 3.02 1.16
N ASP A 67 -3.94 4.12 1.60
CA ASP A 67 -3.15 5.01 0.76
C ASP A 67 -1.67 4.65 0.89
N ILE A 68 -1.02 4.41 -0.25
CA ILE A 68 0.40 4.06 -0.31
C ILE A 68 1.13 5.12 -1.12
N GLN A 69 2.19 5.67 -0.52
CA GLN A 69 3.06 6.64 -1.16
C GLN A 69 4.52 6.23 -1.02
N TYR A 70 5.26 6.33 -2.12
CA TYR A 70 6.71 6.18 -2.17
C TYR A 70 7.36 7.53 -2.50
N HIS A 71 8.40 7.90 -1.75
CA HIS A 71 8.90 9.29 -1.74
C HIS A 71 10.15 9.51 -2.62
N ASP A 72 10.88 8.45 -2.93
CA ASP A 72 12.26 8.56 -3.44
C ASP A 72 12.42 8.15 -4.91
N ASN A 73 11.38 8.32 -5.73
CA ASN A 73 11.48 8.04 -7.18
C ASN A 73 12.16 9.17 -7.96
N GLY A 74 12.50 10.28 -7.30
CA GLY A 74 13.17 11.44 -7.91
C GLY A 74 12.34 12.19 -8.96
N THR A 75 11.05 11.89 -9.07
CA THR A 75 10.13 12.46 -10.06
C THR A 75 8.88 12.97 -9.37
N MET A 76 8.28 14.04 -9.91
CA MET A 76 7.11 14.69 -9.33
C MET A 76 6.09 15.07 -10.39
N ILE A 77 4.82 15.14 -10.01
CA ILE A 77 3.70 15.67 -10.82
C ILE A 77 2.96 16.77 -10.08
N SER A 78 2.26 17.64 -10.81
CA SER A 78 1.37 18.62 -10.20
C SER A 78 0.21 17.93 -9.46
N ASN A 79 -0.12 18.42 -8.27
CA ASN A 79 -1.24 17.91 -7.47
C ASN A 79 -2.42 18.88 -7.43
N ALA A 80 -3.58 18.38 -6.98
CA ALA A 80 -4.84 19.14 -6.97
C ALA A 80 -4.80 20.42 -6.12
N ASN A 81 -3.84 20.53 -5.18
CA ASN A 81 -3.69 21.68 -4.29
C ASN A 81 -2.70 22.72 -4.82
N GLY A 82 -2.29 22.62 -6.09
CA GLY A 82 -1.34 23.53 -6.72
C GLY A 82 0.12 23.31 -6.33
N GLY A 83 0.42 22.20 -5.64
CA GLY A 83 1.77 21.78 -5.27
C GLY A 83 2.31 20.68 -6.18
N MET A 84 3.45 20.11 -5.79
CA MET A 84 4.04 18.94 -6.43
C MET A 84 3.92 17.72 -5.52
N SER A 85 3.64 16.55 -6.09
CA SER A 85 3.64 15.26 -5.39
C SER A 85 4.69 14.34 -6.00
N PRO A 86 5.45 13.56 -5.19
CA PRO A 86 6.34 12.53 -5.72
C PRO A 86 5.54 11.47 -6.47
N THR A 87 6.10 10.90 -7.54
CA THR A 87 5.51 9.75 -8.25
C THR A 87 6.17 8.45 -7.84
N PHE A 88 5.60 7.31 -8.25
CA PHE A 88 6.25 6.02 -8.14
C PHE A 88 5.85 5.03 -9.22
N ASP A 89 6.67 3.98 -9.33
CA ASP A 89 6.41 2.86 -10.21
C ASP A 89 5.51 1.84 -9.50
N MET A 90 4.42 1.45 -10.15
CA MET A 90 3.44 0.48 -9.67
C MET A 90 3.05 -0.45 -10.81
N PHE A 91 2.87 -1.72 -10.51
CA PHE A 91 2.15 -2.63 -11.39
C PHE A 91 1.26 -3.56 -10.56
N THR A 92 0.16 -4.03 -11.17
CA THR A 92 -0.79 -4.95 -10.52
C THR A 92 -0.76 -6.30 -11.22
N ILE A 93 -0.67 -7.38 -10.44
CA ILE A 93 -0.71 -8.76 -10.95
C ILE A 93 -2.06 -9.37 -10.57
N GLY A 94 -2.81 -9.84 -11.56
CA GLY A 94 -4.05 -10.59 -11.38
C GLY A 94 -3.88 -12.10 -11.52
N ARG A 95 -5.01 -12.81 -11.56
CA ARG A 95 -5.07 -14.27 -11.73
C ARG A 95 -4.21 -14.74 -12.92
N GLY A 96 -3.38 -15.76 -12.67
CA GLY A 96 -2.50 -16.34 -13.68
C GLY A 96 -1.26 -15.48 -14.01
N GLY A 97 -0.90 -14.51 -13.16
CA GLY A 97 0.29 -13.67 -13.37
C GLY A 97 0.08 -12.51 -14.36
N ARG A 98 -1.16 -12.27 -14.81
CA ARG A 98 -1.46 -11.22 -15.78
C ARG A 98 -1.25 -9.84 -15.16
N ILE A 99 -0.39 -9.03 -15.77
CA ILE A 99 -0.19 -7.64 -15.36
C ILE A 99 -1.30 -6.78 -15.96
N ALA A 100 -2.22 -6.28 -15.13
CA ALA A 100 -3.36 -5.48 -15.60
C ALA A 100 -3.03 -3.99 -15.72
N TYR A 101 -2.08 -3.51 -14.91
CA TYR A 101 -1.58 -2.14 -14.91
C TYR A 101 -0.07 -2.15 -14.63
N ASP A 102 0.70 -1.29 -15.29
CA ASP A 102 2.15 -1.14 -15.08
C ASP A 102 2.60 0.29 -15.43
N SER A 103 2.68 1.18 -14.42
CA SER A 103 3.01 2.59 -14.57
C SER A 103 4.40 2.84 -15.17
N ARG A 104 5.30 1.86 -15.14
CA ARG A 104 6.63 1.98 -15.79
C ARG A 104 6.53 2.11 -17.31
N LYS A 105 5.39 1.70 -17.88
CA LYS A 105 5.11 1.80 -19.32
C LYS A 105 4.45 3.13 -19.70
N HIS A 106 4.16 3.99 -18.72
CA HIS A 106 3.51 5.27 -18.92
C HIS A 106 4.52 6.43 -18.90
N PRO A 107 4.22 7.56 -19.57
CA PRO A 107 5.03 8.77 -19.47
C PRO A 107 4.99 9.33 -18.03
N ALA A 108 5.95 10.20 -17.70
CA ALA A 108 6.13 10.73 -16.35
C ALA A 108 4.86 11.41 -15.78
N ASP A 109 4.14 12.15 -16.63
CA ASP A 109 2.93 12.89 -16.23
C ASP A 109 1.74 11.97 -15.91
N ASP A 110 1.78 10.73 -16.40
CA ASP A 110 0.74 9.72 -16.15
C ASP A 110 1.12 8.77 -15.00
N LYS A 111 2.31 8.95 -14.39
CA LYS A 111 2.73 8.11 -13.27
C LYS A 111 1.90 8.42 -12.02
N PRO A 112 1.53 7.39 -11.24
CA PRO A 112 0.78 7.59 -10.01
C PRO A 112 1.65 8.30 -8.97
N SER A 113 1.06 9.24 -8.24
CA SER A 113 1.64 9.83 -7.02
C SER A 113 1.15 9.19 -5.73
N ILE A 114 0.08 8.39 -5.82
CA ILE A 114 -0.55 7.66 -4.71
C ILE A 114 -1.24 6.41 -5.27
N THR A 115 -1.26 5.33 -4.50
CA THR A 115 -2.06 4.14 -4.77
C THR A 115 -3.04 3.96 -3.65
N VAL A 116 -4.32 3.90 -3.99
CA VAL A 116 -5.41 3.67 -3.04
C VAL A 116 -5.93 2.25 -3.23
N ILE A 117 -5.89 1.44 -2.17
CA ILE A 117 -6.46 0.09 -2.13
C ILE A 117 -7.75 0.13 -1.33
N LEU A 118 -8.87 -0.28 -1.95
CA LEU A 118 -10.16 -0.41 -1.28
C LEU A 118 -10.28 -1.81 -0.67
N LEU A 119 -10.72 -1.89 0.59
CA LEU A 119 -10.71 -3.14 1.38
C LEU A 119 -12.02 -3.92 1.37
N GLY A 120 -13.04 -3.45 0.67
CA GLY A 120 -14.35 -4.09 0.62
C GLY A 120 -15.33 -3.32 -0.26
N PRO A 121 -16.59 -3.78 -0.35
CA PRO A 121 -17.64 -3.04 -1.04
C PRO A 121 -17.81 -1.67 -0.39
N ASP A 122 -18.10 -0.68 -1.23
CA ASP A 122 -18.41 0.67 -0.78
C ASP A 122 -19.80 0.65 -0.12
N ASP A 123 -19.94 1.20 1.09
CA ASP A 123 -21.27 1.34 1.72
C ASP A 123 -22.18 2.30 0.89
N SER A 124 -21.62 2.99 -0.10
CA SER A 124 -22.36 3.83 -1.04
C SER A 124 -23.24 3.04 -2.02
N ASP A 125 -22.98 1.74 -2.22
CA ASP A 125 -23.79 0.84 -3.08
C ASP A 125 -25.16 0.47 -2.45
N GLN A 126 -25.45 0.89 -1.21
CA GLN A 126 -26.77 0.68 -0.57
C GLN A 126 -27.77 1.83 -0.79
N ARG A 127 -27.48 2.81 -1.64
CA ARG A 127 -28.43 3.90 -1.94
C ARG A 127 -29.45 3.61 -3.05
N ASP A 128 -29.35 2.46 -3.72
CA ASP A 128 -30.25 2.07 -4.81
C ASP A 128 -30.88 0.66 -4.65
N ALA A 129 -31.19 0.23 -3.40
CA ALA A 129 -31.99 -0.96 -3.12
C ALA A 129 -33.26 -0.63 -2.33
#